data_AF-A1SDW4-F1
#
_entry.id   AF-A1SDW4-F1
#
_cell.length_a   1.000
_cell.length_b   1.000
_cell.length_c   1.000
_cell.angle_alpha   90.00
_cell.angle_beta   90.00
_cell.angle_gamma   90.00
#
_symmetry.space_group_name_H-M   'P 1'
#
loop_
_entity.id
_entity.type
_entity.pdbx_description
1 polymer ?
#
loop_
_entity_poly.entity_id
_entity_poly.type
_entity_poly.pdbx_seq_one_letter_code
_entity_poly.pdbx_strand_id
1 'polypeptide(L)'
;MPADPSDVDPADYPRKVLFVAGAGRSGTSTMAGLMQIMGLHVPQPEVVADETNPKGFGEPAWVVEHHDRLLKEAGVQVSDARPEAWFETGRVSTREPERIRTAEWLDGHFAVNPELVVKDPRLSWFLSLWRVAAVRTGATPVFATMLRPPAEVVGSKQNYYQNRLGSAHLAASWLNMLLHTERATRESVVDGGRVFVRYADLLDDWTRVVMHAGERLGLEHVMHAKSEAIRNGHRFVDPSLRRMNQTLEDLALPPRLHELTAETWEELNKLAEPDGDTPAVHEALDQLREGYVELYEEAAAISRSSVVAAEQRVRKQLKGGGGSRPAPAAPADPADRIPHGVRAAIPAPVRRGLRKAMGRSR
;
A
#
# COMPACT_ATOMS: atom_id res chain seq x y z
N MET A 1 18.03 26.99 38.93
CA MET A 1 17.55 25.61 38.77
C MET A 1 17.19 25.46 37.31
N PRO A 2 17.79 24.55 36.54
CA PRO A 2 17.20 24.21 35.24
C PRO A 2 15.78 23.67 35.51
N ALA A 3 14.82 24.06 34.67
CA ALA A 3 13.44 23.61 34.79
C ALA A 3 13.38 22.08 34.82
N ASP A 4 12.44 21.52 35.59
CA ASP A 4 12.16 20.09 35.54
C ASP A 4 11.80 19.77 34.08
N PRO A 5 12.41 18.76 33.41
CA PRO A 5 12.00 18.37 32.06
C PRO A 5 10.50 18.02 31.95
N SER A 6 9.77 17.86 33.06
CA SER A 6 8.30 17.78 33.06
C SER A 6 7.55 19.12 32.92
N ASP A 7 8.23 20.28 32.85
CA ASP A 7 7.64 21.63 32.80
C ASP A 7 7.49 22.20 31.38
N VAL A 8 7.85 21.47 30.32
CA VAL A 8 7.61 21.93 28.94
C VAL A 8 6.14 21.71 28.58
N ASP A 9 5.44 22.78 28.20
CA ASP A 9 4.07 22.67 27.70
C ASP A 9 4.09 21.80 26.42
N PRO A 10 3.28 20.73 26.31
CA PRO A 10 3.19 19.94 25.09
C PRO A 10 2.88 20.76 23.83
N ALA A 11 2.32 21.96 23.96
CA ALA A 11 2.13 22.90 22.85
C ALA A 11 3.45 23.47 22.27
N ASP A 12 4.53 23.45 23.04
CA ASP A 12 5.84 24.00 22.67
C ASP A 12 6.80 22.95 22.09
N TYR A 13 6.39 21.68 22.00
CA TYR A 13 7.23 20.65 21.39
C TYR A 13 7.52 20.95 19.91
N PRO A 14 8.73 20.64 19.42
CA PRO A 14 9.07 20.85 18.01
C PRO A 14 8.17 20.02 17.10
N ARG A 15 7.74 20.60 15.98
CA ARG A 15 6.89 19.90 15.03
C ARG A 15 7.60 18.66 14.46
N LYS A 16 7.00 17.49 14.62
CA LYS A 16 7.52 16.22 14.09
C LYS A 16 6.42 15.42 13.42
N VAL A 17 6.81 14.65 12.40
CA VAL A 17 5.92 13.66 11.78
C VAL A 17 6.62 12.31 11.78
N LEU A 18 6.08 11.39 12.56
CA LEU A 18 6.48 9.99 12.55
C LEU A 18 5.79 9.26 11.41
N PHE A 19 6.59 8.84 10.43
CA PHE A 19 6.18 7.96 9.36
C PHE A 19 6.44 6.51 9.77
N VAL A 20 5.35 5.76 9.99
CA VAL A 20 5.43 4.33 10.32
C VAL A 20 5.36 3.51 9.03
N ALA A 21 6.52 3.04 8.58
CA ALA A 21 6.70 2.33 7.32
C ALA A 21 6.97 0.83 7.55
N GLY A 22 6.92 0.05 6.47
CA GLY A 22 7.21 -1.38 6.48
C GLY A 22 6.33 -2.16 5.53
N ALA A 23 6.69 -3.41 5.29
CA ALA A 23 5.85 -4.30 4.48
C ALA A 23 4.48 -4.49 5.17
N GLY A 24 3.39 -4.50 4.40
CA GLY A 24 2.08 -4.83 4.95
C GLY A 24 2.12 -6.14 5.76
N ARG A 25 1.51 -6.15 6.95
CA ARG A 25 1.55 -7.23 7.96
C ARG A 25 2.84 -7.33 8.80
N SER A 26 3.72 -6.32 8.78
CA SER A 26 4.93 -6.27 9.63
C SER A 26 4.74 -5.67 11.03
N GLY A 27 3.52 -5.30 11.44
CA GLY A 27 3.26 -4.71 12.76
C GLY A 27 3.16 -3.17 12.77
N THR A 28 3.06 -2.53 11.61
CA THR A 28 2.89 -1.07 11.48
C THR A 28 1.68 -0.52 12.24
N SER A 29 0.56 -1.24 12.28
CA SER A 29 -0.61 -0.82 13.09
C SER A 29 -0.33 -0.86 14.58
N THR A 30 0.43 -1.84 15.08
CA THR A 30 0.79 -1.94 16.50
C THR A 30 1.69 -0.76 16.89
N MET A 31 2.68 -0.42 16.06
CA MET A 31 3.55 0.72 16.29
C MET A 31 2.79 2.05 16.24
N ALA A 32 1.95 2.27 15.22
CA ALA A 32 1.14 3.49 15.11
C ALA A 32 0.17 3.66 16.30
N GLY A 33 -0.51 2.58 16.71
CA GLY A 33 -1.40 2.60 17.87
C GLY A 33 -0.66 2.86 19.18
N LEU A 34 0.53 2.28 19.38
CA LEU A 34 1.36 2.59 20.55
C LEU A 34 1.75 4.08 20.59
N MET A 35 2.18 4.64 19.45
CA MET A 35 2.54 6.06 19.36
C MET A 35 1.36 6.98 19.64
N GLN A 36 0.16 6.61 19.16
CA GLN A 36 -1.08 7.31 19.50
C GLN A 36 -1.37 7.25 21.01
N ILE A 37 -1.20 6.07 21.64
CA ILE A 37 -1.39 5.90 23.09
C ILE A 37 -0.36 6.71 23.88
N MET A 38 0.88 6.85 23.38
CA MET A 38 1.92 7.67 24.01
C MET A 38 1.65 9.17 23.90
N GLY A 39 0.72 9.60 23.04
CA GLY A 39 0.25 10.98 22.96
C GLY A 39 0.48 11.67 21.62
N LEU A 40 1.09 10.99 20.65
CA LEU A 40 1.17 11.53 19.29
C LEU A 40 -0.22 11.54 18.65
N HIS A 41 -0.45 12.46 17.73
CA HIS A 41 -1.73 12.57 17.04
C HIS A 41 -1.75 11.79 15.72
N VAL A 42 -2.67 10.84 15.61
CA VAL A 42 -3.05 10.26 14.31
C VAL A 42 -4.09 11.20 13.67
N PRO A 43 -3.80 11.79 12.49
CA PRO A 43 -4.72 12.64 11.77
C PRO A 43 -6.09 11.99 11.52
N GLN A 44 -7.16 12.75 11.80
CA GLN A 44 -8.54 12.28 11.71
C GLN A 44 -9.24 12.69 10.41
N PRO A 45 -10.28 11.95 9.97
CA PRO A 45 -10.78 10.70 10.54
C PRO A 45 -9.87 9.51 10.21
N GLU A 46 -9.80 8.54 11.12
CA GLU A 46 -9.17 7.24 10.87
C GLU A 46 -10.07 6.28 10.08
N VAL A 47 -9.46 5.33 9.38
CA VAL A 47 -10.14 4.17 8.80
C VAL A 47 -10.77 3.34 9.92
N VAL A 48 -12.05 3.02 9.75
CA VAL A 48 -12.84 2.24 10.72
C VAL A 48 -12.23 0.86 10.89
N ALA A 49 -12.07 0.42 12.14
CA ALA A 49 -11.62 -0.92 12.47
C ALA A 49 -12.60 -1.97 11.91
N ASP A 50 -12.07 -3.11 11.47
CA ASP A 50 -12.86 -4.27 11.03
C ASP A 50 -12.36 -5.56 11.70
N GLU A 51 -12.94 -6.70 11.31
CA GLU A 51 -12.58 -8.02 11.85
C GLU A 51 -11.10 -8.39 11.68
N THR A 52 -10.41 -7.72 10.76
CA THR A 52 -9.05 -8.03 10.32
C THR A 52 -8.01 -7.27 11.13
N ASN A 53 -8.44 -6.17 11.76
CA ASN A 53 -7.71 -5.44 12.78
C ASN A 53 -8.67 -4.74 13.77
N PRO A 54 -9.21 -5.48 14.76
CA PRO A 54 -10.25 -4.98 15.66
C PRO A 54 -9.76 -3.86 16.60
N LYS A 55 -8.43 -3.71 16.74
CA LYS A 55 -7.82 -2.65 17.56
C LYS A 55 -7.68 -1.32 16.82
N GLY A 56 -8.15 -1.24 15.58
CA GLY A 56 -8.00 -0.07 14.73
C GLY A 56 -6.73 -0.11 13.90
N PHE A 57 -6.78 0.52 12.73
CA PHE A 57 -5.66 0.56 11.82
C PHE A 57 -4.64 1.64 12.21
N GLY A 58 -5.02 2.76 12.83
CA GLY A 58 -4.11 3.89 12.98
C GLY A 58 -3.78 4.53 11.63
N GLU A 59 -4.73 4.49 10.69
CA GLU A 59 -4.57 4.97 9.31
C GLU A 59 -5.48 6.17 9.09
N PRO A 60 -4.93 7.37 8.81
CA PRO A 60 -5.76 8.49 8.38
C PRO A 60 -6.46 8.16 7.06
N ALA A 61 -7.79 8.28 7.02
CA ALA A 61 -8.58 7.90 5.84
C ALA A 61 -8.17 8.69 4.58
N TRP A 62 -7.82 9.96 4.76
CA TRP A 62 -7.31 10.80 3.67
C TRP A 62 -6.01 10.25 3.06
N VAL A 63 -5.09 9.75 3.89
CA VAL A 63 -3.81 9.18 3.44
C VAL A 63 -4.07 7.93 2.59
N VAL A 64 -4.98 7.06 3.05
CA VAL A 64 -5.36 5.84 2.31
C VAL A 64 -5.95 6.19 0.95
N GLU A 65 -6.92 7.10 0.90
CA GLU A 65 -7.54 7.56 -0.36
C GLU A 65 -6.50 8.20 -1.29
N HIS A 66 -5.63 9.04 -0.73
CA HIS A 66 -4.60 9.73 -1.47
C HIS A 66 -3.62 8.73 -2.11
N HIS A 67 -3.09 7.78 -1.34
CA HIS A 67 -2.19 6.74 -1.85
C HIS A 67 -2.85 5.81 -2.87
N ASP A 68 -4.11 5.39 -2.64
CA ASP A 68 -4.83 4.54 -3.60
C ASP A 68 -4.99 5.24 -4.95
N ARG A 69 -5.30 6.55 -4.94
CA ARG A 69 -5.36 7.34 -6.18
C ARG A 69 -4.00 7.43 -6.86
N LEU A 70 -2.93 7.76 -6.11
CA LEU A 70 -1.59 7.92 -6.67
C LEU A 70 -1.03 6.60 -7.24
N LEU A 71 -1.25 5.48 -6.56
CA LEU A 71 -0.85 4.15 -7.04
C LEU A 71 -1.59 3.78 -8.33
N LYS A 72 -2.90 4.02 -8.38
CA LYS A 72 -3.71 3.77 -9.59
C LYS A 72 -3.20 4.61 -10.77
N GLU A 73 -2.85 5.87 -10.53
CA GLU A 73 -2.29 6.75 -11.54
C GLU A 73 -0.88 6.33 -12.00
N ALA A 74 -0.04 5.85 -11.08
CA ALA A 74 1.28 5.30 -11.39
C ALA A 74 1.22 3.92 -12.06
N GLY A 75 0.07 3.24 -12.06
CA GLY A 75 -0.04 1.85 -12.51
C GLY A 75 0.74 0.88 -11.63
N VAL A 76 0.86 1.18 -10.33
CA VAL A 76 1.62 0.40 -9.34
C VAL A 76 0.66 -0.29 -8.37
N GLN A 77 0.95 -1.54 -8.03
CA GLN A 77 0.18 -2.29 -7.04
C GLN A 77 0.80 -2.18 -5.64
N VAL A 78 0.01 -2.40 -4.59
CA VAL A 78 0.52 -2.33 -3.21
C VAL A 78 1.67 -3.32 -2.96
N SER A 79 1.57 -4.53 -3.51
CA SER A 79 2.63 -5.56 -3.46
C SER A 79 3.32 -5.70 -4.81
N ASP A 80 3.75 -4.60 -5.41
CA ASP A 80 4.49 -4.64 -6.69
C ASP A 80 5.92 -5.16 -6.49
N ALA A 81 6.30 -6.15 -7.30
CA ALA A 81 7.64 -6.71 -7.30
C ALA A 81 8.59 -5.95 -8.26
N ARG A 82 8.07 -5.09 -9.15
CA ARG A 82 8.90 -4.35 -10.12
C ARG A 82 9.80 -3.33 -9.41
N PRO A 83 11.13 -3.37 -9.60
CA PRO A 83 12.00 -2.27 -9.16
C PRO A 83 11.60 -0.93 -9.79
N GLU A 84 11.22 -0.93 -11.07
CA GLU A 84 10.75 0.26 -11.81
C GLU A 84 9.52 0.93 -11.17
N ALA A 85 8.70 0.20 -10.40
CA ALA A 85 7.52 0.79 -9.74
C ALA A 85 7.89 1.99 -8.85
N TRP A 86 9.09 1.99 -8.24
CA TRP A 86 9.59 3.11 -7.45
C TRP A 86 9.87 4.36 -8.27
N PHE A 87 10.28 4.20 -9.54
CA PHE A 87 10.43 5.31 -10.47
C PHE A 87 9.07 5.90 -10.84
N GLU A 88 8.07 5.06 -11.08
CA GLU A 88 6.71 5.49 -11.41
C GLU A 88 6.02 6.24 -10.26
N THR A 89 6.10 5.73 -9.03
CA THR A 89 5.57 6.45 -7.87
C THR A 89 6.36 7.72 -7.55
N GLY A 90 7.68 7.71 -7.81
CA GLY A 90 8.54 8.88 -7.74
C GLY A 90 8.10 9.99 -8.70
N ARG A 91 7.81 9.66 -9.96
CA ARG A 91 7.29 10.61 -10.97
C ARG A 91 5.98 11.28 -10.54
N VAL A 92 5.11 10.55 -9.86
CA VAL A 92 3.86 11.09 -9.31
C VAL A 92 4.15 11.98 -8.10
N SER A 93 5.01 11.53 -7.19
CA SER A 93 5.42 12.25 -5.96
C SER A 93 6.13 13.58 -6.23
N THR A 94 6.80 13.73 -7.38
CA THR A 94 7.50 14.97 -7.73
C THR A 94 6.60 16.09 -8.24
N ARG A 95 5.31 15.81 -8.48
CA ARG A 95 4.38 16.79 -9.06
C ARG A 95 3.98 17.81 -8.02
N GLU A 96 4.10 19.08 -8.39
CA GLU A 96 3.84 20.19 -7.47
C GLU A 96 2.42 20.20 -6.87
N PRO A 97 1.34 19.91 -7.64
CA PRO A 97 0.00 19.82 -7.06
C PRO A 97 -0.12 18.78 -5.94
N GLU A 98 0.59 17.67 -6.03
CA GLU A 98 0.56 16.61 -5.01
C GLU A 98 1.35 17.02 -3.77
N ARG A 99 2.49 17.68 -3.95
CA ARG A 99 3.29 18.22 -2.85
C ARG A 99 2.56 19.31 -2.07
N ILE A 100 1.89 20.23 -2.77
CA ILE A 100 1.05 21.27 -2.15
C ILE A 100 -0.08 20.62 -1.36
N ARG A 101 -0.87 19.75 -2.01
CA ARG A 101 -2.02 19.11 -1.38
C ARG A 101 -1.63 18.31 -0.13
N THR A 102 -0.53 17.56 -0.18
CA THR A 102 -0.04 16.77 0.97
C THR A 102 0.44 17.67 2.10
N ALA A 103 1.16 18.75 1.78
CA ALA A 103 1.64 19.72 2.78
C ALA A 103 0.48 20.49 3.44
N GLU A 104 -0.48 20.98 2.67
CA GLU A 104 -1.67 21.69 3.18
C GLU A 104 -2.51 20.78 4.09
N TRP A 105 -2.72 19.53 3.68
CA TRP A 105 -3.42 18.55 4.51
C TRP A 105 -2.67 18.30 5.82
N LEU A 106 -1.35 18.08 5.75
CA LEU A 106 -0.52 17.82 6.92
C LEU A 106 -0.46 19.02 7.88
N ASP A 107 -0.36 20.24 7.36
CA ASP A 107 -0.25 21.47 8.17
C ASP A 107 -1.47 21.67 9.08
N GLY A 108 -2.67 21.39 8.56
CA GLY A 108 -3.92 21.53 9.31
C GLY A 108 -3.97 20.71 10.60
N HIS A 109 -3.20 19.63 10.69
CA HIS A 109 -3.16 18.77 11.88
C HIS A 109 -2.21 19.28 12.98
N PHE A 110 -1.27 20.17 12.67
CA PHE A 110 -0.40 20.77 13.70
C PHE A 110 -1.11 21.76 14.61
N ALA A 111 -2.33 22.18 14.26
CA ALA A 111 -3.20 22.93 15.18
C ALA A 111 -3.72 22.06 16.34
N VAL A 112 -3.66 20.73 16.22
CA VAL A 112 -4.13 19.77 17.22
C VAL A 112 -2.99 19.25 18.09
N ASN A 113 -1.85 18.91 17.48
CA ASN A 113 -0.69 18.38 18.19
C ASN A 113 0.59 18.62 17.37
N PRO A 114 1.72 19.00 18.01
CA PRO A 114 2.99 19.19 17.30
C PRO A 114 3.64 17.89 16.80
N GLU A 115 3.29 16.73 17.35
CA GLU A 115 3.85 15.43 16.95
C GLU A 115 2.77 14.54 16.33
N LEU A 116 2.92 14.28 15.03
CA LEU A 116 1.94 13.53 14.24
C LEU A 116 2.42 12.12 13.93
N VAL A 117 1.49 11.19 13.71
CA VAL A 117 1.74 9.85 13.17
C VAL A 117 1.04 9.71 11.84
N VAL A 118 1.80 9.41 10.79
CA VAL A 118 1.26 9.04 9.47
C VAL A 118 1.62 7.59 9.20
N LYS A 119 0.58 6.77 8.99
CA LYS A 119 0.73 5.36 8.62
C LYS A 119 -0.27 5.00 7.53
N ASP A 120 0.21 4.24 6.56
CA ASP A 120 -0.60 3.49 5.61
C ASP A 120 0.29 2.35 5.04
N PRO A 121 -0.24 1.14 4.73
CA PRO A 121 0.56 0.04 4.19
C PRO A 121 1.29 0.35 2.88
N ARG A 122 0.93 1.43 2.17
CA ARG A 122 1.53 1.89 0.92
C ARG A 122 2.45 3.08 1.12
N LEU A 123 2.59 3.59 2.35
CA LEU A 123 3.38 4.78 2.69
C LEU A 123 4.79 4.76 2.11
N SER A 124 5.41 3.59 2.10
CA SER A 124 6.76 3.37 1.57
C SER A 124 6.92 3.86 0.13
N TRP A 125 5.90 3.72 -0.72
CA TRP A 125 5.93 4.18 -2.12
C TRP A 125 6.04 5.70 -2.28
N PHE A 126 5.70 6.47 -1.24
CA PHE A 126 5.53 7.92 -1.28
C PHE A 126 6.38 8.64 -0.23
N LEU A 127 7.40 7.99 0.35
CA LEU A 127 8.21 8.59 1.42
C LEU A 127 8.85 9.94 1.03
N SER A 128 9.25 10.08 -0.24
CA SER A 128 9.80 11.35 -0.75
C SER A 128 8.75 12.47 -0.80
N LEU A 129 7.50 12.16 -1.14
CA LEU A 129 6.37 13.12 -1.08
C LEU A 129 6.14 13.59 0.36
N TRP A 130 6.11 12.63 1.30
CA TRP A 130 5.88 12.89 2.72
C TRP A 130 6.98 13.68 3.39
N ARG A 131 8.25 13.39 3.07
CA ARG A 131 9.39 14.18 3.55
C ARG A 131 9.28 15.63 3.08
N VAL A 132 8.98 15.85 1.80
CA VAL A 132 8.79 17.21 1.26
C VAL A 132 7.62 17.91 1.95
N ALA A 133 6.52 17.21 2.20
CA ALA A 133 5.37 17.76 2.91
C ALA A 133 5.74 18.20 4.33
N ALA A 134 6.44 17.36 5.10
CA ALA A 134 6.88 17.70 6.46
C ALA A 134 7.81 18.93 6.48
N VAL A 135 8.81 18.97 5.59
CA VAL A 135 9.73 20.13 5.51
C VAL A 135 8.98 21.42 5.17
N ARG A 136 7.99 21.37 4.27
CA ARG A 136 7.18 22.54 3.89
C ARG A 136 6.33 23.10 5.03
N THR A 137 5.97 22.26 6.01
CA THR A 137 5.17 22.66 7.18
C THR A 137 6.02 23.00 8.40
N GLY A 138 7.35 23.08 8.22
CA GLY A 138 8.31 23.34 9.29
C GLY A 138 8.48 22.17 10.26
N ALA A 139 8.03 20.97 9.89
CA ALA A 139 8.14 19.78 10.71
C ALA A 139 9.35 18.93 10.34
N THR A 140 9.94 18.28 11.34
CA THR A 140 11.01 17.31 11.14
C THR A 140 10.42 15.93 10.81
N PRO A 141 10.71 15.35 9.64
CA PRO A 141 10.28 14.00 9.29
C PRO A 141 11.15 12.96 10.03
N VAL A 142 10.50 12.00 10.70
CA VAL A 142 11.17 10.88 11.37
C VAL A 142 10.51 9.55 10.98
N PHE A 143 11.27 8.45 10.99
CA PHE A 143 10.82 7.18 10.40
C PHE A 143 10.97 6.01 11.36
N ALA A 144 9.91 5.20 11.48
CA ALA A 144 9.96 3.89 12.12
C ALA A 144 9.62 2.82 11.10
N THR A 145 10.62 2.02 10.70
CA THR A 145 10.45 0.93 9.74
C THR A 145 10.26 -0.39 10.47
N MET A 146 9.07 -0.97 10.34
CA MET A 146 8.70 -2.22 10.97
C MET A 146 9.21 -3.43 10.19
N LEU A 147 10.00 -4.26 10.87
CA LEU A 147 10.60 -5.49 10.37
C LEU A 147 9.86 -6.72 10.90
N ARG A 148 9.58 -7.65 9.99
CA ARG A 148 9.02 -8.96 10.32
C ARG A 148 9.59 -10.00 9.36
N PRO A 149 9.89 -11.23 9.83
CA PRO A 149 10.47 -12.26 8.97
C PRO A 149 9.66 -12.44 7.68
N PRO A 150 10.33 -12.59 6.52
CA PRO A 150 9.66 -12.67 5.22
C PRO A 150 8.66 -13.84 5.17
N ALA A 151 9.01 -14.98 5.76
CA ALA A 151 8.12 -16.14 5.87
C ALA A 151 6.80 -15.82 6.59
N GLU A 152 6.86 -15.15 7.74
CA GLU A 152 5.65 -14.76 8.48
C GLU A 152 4.80 -13.73 7.69
N VAL A 153 5.45 -12.80 6.98
CA VAL A 153 4.74 -11.81 6.16
C VAL A 153 4.05 -12.47 4.96
N VAL A 154 4.76 -13.32 4.24
CA VAL A 154 4.22 -14.06 3.08
C VAL A 154 3.08 -14.97 3.51
N GLY A 155 3.28 -15.79 4.55
CA GLY A 155 2.24 -16.66 5.09
C GLY A 155 1.02 -15.88 5.57
N SER A 156 1.23 -14.72 6.24
CA SER A 156 0.11 -13.87 6.67
C SER A 156 -0.66 -13.29 5.48
N LYS A 157 0.01 -12.89 4.41
CA LYS A 157 -0.65 -12.38 3.20
C LYS A 157 -1.42 -13.49 2.46
N GLN A 158 -0.89 -14.71 2.42
CA GLN A 158 -1.55 -15.84 1.77
C GLN A 158 -2.88 -16.20 2.43
N ASN A 159 -2.89 -16.31 3.76
CA ASN A 159 -4.10 -16.62 4.51
C ASN A 159 -5.17 -15.53 4.37
N TYR A 160 -4.74 -14.27 4.27
CA TYR A 160 -5.65 -13.13 4.30
C TYR A 160 -6.21 -12.74 2.93
N TYR A 161 -5.37 -12.73 1.88
CA TYR A 161 -5.77 -12.28 0.54
C TYR A 161 -6.19 -13.41 -0.41
N GLN A 162 -6.38 -14.64 0.10
CA GLN A 162 -6.79 -15.81 -0.69
C GLN A 162 -5.91 -16.01 -1.95
N ASN A 163 -4.59 -15.90 -1.73
CA ASN A 163 -3.46 -16.23 -2.60
C ASN A 163 -3.72 -16.30 -4.13
N ARG A 164 -3.73 -15.15 -4.82
CA ARG A 164 -3.70 -15.13 -6.29
C ARG A 164 -2.30 -15.03 -6.91
N LEU A 165 -1.28 -14.67 -6.12
CA LEU A 165 0.04 -14.25 -6.64
C LEU A 165 1.19 -15.23 -6.34
N GLY A 166 1.04 -16.13 -5.34
CA GLY A 166 2.04 -17.15 -4.99
C GLY A 166 3.19 -16.63 -4.10
N SER A 167 3.87 -17.56 -3.40
CA SER A 167 4.94 -17.24 -2.44
C SER A 167 6.09 -16.43 -3.05
N ALA A 168 6.53 -16.81 -4.26
CA ALA A 168 7.64 -16.13 -4.94
C ALA A 168 7.35 -14.65 -5.23
N HIS A 169 6.15 -14.34 -5.74
CA HIS A 169 5.76 -12.95 -5.96
C HIS A 169 5.69 -12.15 -4.65
N LEU A 170 5.13 -12.74 -3.61
CA LEU A 170 5.00 -12.08 -2.31
C LEU A 170 6.37 -11.83 -1.66
N ALA A 171 7.30 -12.77 -1.75
CA ALA A 171 8.68 -12.60 -1.29
C ALA A 171 9.42 -11.53 -2.11
N ALA A 172 9.29 -11.56 -3.45
CA ALA A 172 9.85 -10.54 -4.33
C ALA A 172 9.29 -9.14 -4.03
N SER A 173 7.99 -9.00 -3.78
CA SER A 173 7.39 -7.73 -3.36
C SER A 173 7.87 -7.26 -1.98
N TRP A 174 8.17 -8.19 -1.07
CA TRP A 174 8.73 -7.88 0.25
C TRP A 174 10.16 -7.33 0.12
N LEU A 175 11.00 -7.99 -0.69
CA LEU A 175 12.34 -7.53 -1.03
C LEU A 175 12.33 -6.14 -1.65
N ASN A 176 11.54 -6.00 -2.73
CA ASN A 176 11.42 -4.74 -3.45
C ASN A 176 10.98 -3.60 -2.53
N MET A 177 10.02 -3.87 -1.64
CA MET A 177 9.53 -2.89 -0.69
C MET A 177 10.62 -2.47 0.30
N LEU A 178 11.17 -3.42 1.07
CA LEU A 178 12.03 -3.07 2.20
C LEU A 178 13.39 -2.53 1.78
N LEU A 179 14.00 -3.04 0.70
CA LEU A 179 15.29 -2.53 0.21
C LEU A 179 15.18 -1.06 -0.22
N HIS A 180 14.08 -0.69 -0.87
CA HIS A 180 13.86 0.69 -1.29
C HIS A 180 13.34 1.58 -0.15
N THR A 181 12.52 1.07 0.76
CA THR A 181 12.14 1.79 2.00
C THR A 181 13.37 2.14 2.82
N GLU A 182 14.29 1.18 3.00
CA GLU A 182 15.55 1.42 3.68
C GLU A 182 16.33 2.54 2.96
N ARG A 183 16.61 2.39 1.67
CA ARG A 183 17.34 3.41 0.91
C ARG A 183 16.69 4.79 0.97
N ALA A 184 15.37 4.87 0.81
CA ALA A 184 14.62 6.13 0.80
C ALA A 184 14.62 6.84 2.16
N THR A 185 14.88 6.13 3.25
CA THR A 185 14.93 6.71 4.60
C THR A 185 16.34 7.12 5.03
N ARG A 186 17.41 6.75 4.33
CA ARG A 186 18.79 7.12 4.74
C ARG A 186 19.00 8.62 4.87
N GLU A 187 18.49 9.38 3.90
CA GLU A 187 18.63 10.85 3.89
C GLU A 187 17.87 11.53 5.05
N SER A 188 16.92 10.83 5.69
CA SER A 188 16.23 11.35 6.86
C SER A 188 17.15 11.53 8.07
N VAL A 189 18.30 10.85 8.12
CA VAL A 189 19.29 11.01 9.20
C VAL A 189 19.88 12.42 9.24
N VAL A 190 19.85 13.15 8.12
CA VAL A 190 20.38 14.52 8.05
C VAL A 190 19.39 15.54 8.61
N ASP A 191 18.10 15.36 8.32
CA ASP A 191 17.03 16.30 8.72
C ASP A 191 16.28 15.88 9.99
N GLY A 192 16.47 14.63 10.43
CA GLY A 192 15.73 13.94 11.49
C GLY A 192 16.38 12.58 11.85
N GLY A 193 15.56 11.59 12.17
CA GLY A 193 16.04 10.26 12.59
C GLY A 193 15.23 9.11 11.98
N ARG A 194 15.82 7.92 11.94
CA ARG A 194 15.15 6.67 11.58
C ARG A 194 15.46 5.57 12.58
N VAL A 195 14.52 4.65 12.76
CA VAL A 195 14.70 3.42 13.53
C VAL A 195 14.12 2.23 12.78
N PHE A 196 14.73 1.07 12.94
CA PHE A 196 14.20 -0.21 12.46
C PHE A 196 13.76 -1.02 13.67
N VAL A 197 12.52 -1.52 13.63
CA VAL A 197 11.90 -2.16 14.78
C VAL A 197 11.44 -3.56 14.38
N ARG A 198 11.99 -4.57 15.03
CA ARG A 198 11.50 -5.95 14.87
C ARG A 198 10.16 -6.08 15.59
N TYR A 199 9.18 -6.65 14.89
CA TYR A 199 7.87 -6.90 15.48
C TYR A 199 7.95 -7.84 16.69
N ALA A 200 8.88 -8.81 16.67
CA ALA A 200 9.11 -9.71 17.79
C ALA A 200 9.55 -8.93 19.05
N ASP A 201 10.54 -8.04 18.92
CA ASP A 201 11.04 -7.22 20.02
C ASP A 201 9.93 -6.31 20.57
N LEU A 202 9.07 -5.77 19.69
CA LEU A 202 7.93 -4.95 20.09
C LEU A 202 6.88 -5.75 20.86
N LEU A 203 6.68 -7.04 20.54
CA LEU A 203 5.74 -7.89 21.30
C LEU A 203 6.32 -8.39 22.63
N ASP A 204 7.64 -8.57 22.70
CA ASP A 204 8.35 -9.03 23.88
C ASP A 204 8.46 -7.93 24.95
N ASP A 205 8.97 -6.76 24.56
CA ASP A 205 9.07 -5.59 25.43
C ASP A 205 8.81 -4.30 24.64
N TRP A 206 7.52 -4.02 24.44
CA TRP A 206 7.10 -2.83 23.73
C TRP A 206 7.60 -1.54 24.40
N THR A 207 7.71 -1.52 25.73
CA THR A 207 8.10 -0.31 26.47
C THR A 207 9.54 0.05 26.16
N ARG A 208 10.47 -0.89 26.23
CA ARG A 208 11.88 -0.66 25.85
C ARG A 208 12.00 -0.18 24.41
N VAL A 209 11.28 -0.82 23.49
CA VAL A 209 11.33 -0.49 22.06
C VAL A 209 10.77 0.90 21.76
N VAL A 210 9.62 1.25 22.34
CA VAL A 210 8.97 2.55 22.16
C VAL A 210 9.81 3.67 22.78
N MET A 211 10.35 3.47 23.98
CA MET A 211 11.21 4.48 24.62
C MET A 211 12.50 4.70 23.83
N HIS A 212 13.13 3.63 23.31
CA HIS A 212 14.29 3.76 22.44
C HIS A 212 13.95 4.51 21.15
N ALA A 213 12.81 4.23 20.53
CA ALA A 213 12.34 4.98 19.36
C ALA A 213 12.09 6.45 19.72
N GLY A 214 11.48 6.73 20.88
CA GLY A 214 11.26 8.09 21.37
C GLY A 214 12.56 8.88 21.51
N GLU A 215 13.57 8.28 22.13
CA GLU A 215 14.89 8.91 22.29
C GLU A 215 15.58 9.15 20.94
N ARG A 216 15.66 8.13 20.08
CA ARG A 216 16.37 8.21 18.79
C ARG A 216 15.71 9.17 17.80
N LEU A 217 14.39 9.32 17.88
CA LEU A 217 13.64 10.20 16.99
C LEU A 217 13.34 11.57 17.63
N GLY A 218 13.67 11.74 18.92
CA GLY A 218 13.33 12.92 19.72
C GLY A 218 11.83 13.15 19.79
N LEU A 219 11.05 12.13 20.16
CA LEU A 219 9.59 12.23 20.30
C LEU A 219 9.24 12.61 21.75
N GLU A 220 8.90 13.87 21.97
CA GLU A 220 8.73 14.44 23.31
C GLU A 220 7.54 13.81 24.05
N HIS A 221 6.43 13.50 23.36
CA HIS A 221 5.29 12.80 23.98
C HIS A 221 5.66 11.40 24.49
N VAL A 222 6.59 10.71 23.82
CA VAL A 222 7.08 9.40 24.27
C VAL A 222 8.00 9.57 25.48
N MET A 223 8.92 10.54 25.43
CA MET A 223 9.87 10.81 26.52
C MET A 223 9.17 11.27 27.80
N HIS A 224 8.03 11.95 27.67
CA HIS A 224 7.20 12.45 28.77
C HIS A 224 5.91 11.64 28.97
N ALA A 225 5.88 10.38 28.51
CA ALA A 225 4.71 9.53 28.59
C ALA A 225 4.23 9.34 30.05
N LYS A 226 2.95 9.67 30.29
CA LYS A 226 2.34 9.51 31.62
C LYS A 226 2.15 8.03 31.96
N SER A 227 2.15 7.69 33.24
CA SER A 227 1.93 6.30 33.69
C SER A 227 0.61 5.69 33.19
N GLU A 228 -0.40 6.51 32.93
CA GLU A 228 -1.65 6.06 32.32
C GLU A 228 -1.47 5.59 30.87
N ALA A 229 -0.69 6.31 30.06
CA ALA A 229 -0.34 5.91 28.70
C ALA A 229 0.38 4.57 28.70
N ILE A 230 1.33 4.37 29.63
CA ILE A 230 2.04 3.09 29.80
C ILE A 230 1.06 1.95 30.14
N ARG A 231 0.13 2.18 31.07
CA ARG A 231 -0.92 1.18 31.40
C ARG A 231 -1.82 0.87 30.19
N ASN A 232 -2.18 1.88 29.39
CA ASN A 232 -2.94 1.68 28.16
C ASN A 232 -2.15 0.84 27.14
N GLY A 233 -0.85 1.10 27.00
CA GLY A 233 0.05 0.31 26.16
C GLY A 233 0.09 -1.17 26.55
N HIS A 234 0.21 -1.48 27.85
CA HIS A 234 0.15 -2.88 28.34
C HIS A 234 -1.17 -3.59 28.04
N ARG A 235 -2.30 -2.88 28.00
CA ARG A 235 -3.60 -3.45 27.60
C ARG A 235 -3.73 -3.60 26.08
N PHE A 236 -3.05 -2.73 25.33
CA PHE A 236 -3.12 -2.69 23.88
C PHE A 236 -2.24 -3.76 23.22
N VAL A 237 -1.01 -3.97 23.69
CA VAL A 237 -0.11 -4.98 23.13
C VAL A 237 -0.54 -6.36 23.58
N ASP A 238 -0.74 -7.25 22.60
CA ASP A 238 -1.11 -8.64 22.85
C ASP A 238 0.03 -9.55 22.34
N PRO A 239 0.86 -10.09 23.26
CA PRO A 239 1.97 -10.97 22.90
C PRO A 239 1.55 -12.24 22.15
N SER A 240 0.27 -12.66 22.26
CA SER A 240 -0.26 -13.85 21.59
C SER A 240 -0.50 -13.65 20.08
N LEU A 241 -0.25 -12.46 19.55
CA LEU A 241 -0.41 -12.14 18.13
C LEU A 241 0.71 -12.69 17.25
N ARG A 242 1.80 -13.22 17.82
CA ARG A 242 2.80 -13.99 17.06
C ARG A 242 2.29 -15.40 16.77
N ARG A 243 1.50 -15.53 15.71
CA ARG A 243 0.76 -16.76 15.35
C ARG A 243 1.37 -17.57 14.21
N MET A 244 2.44 -17.08 13.58
CA MET A 244 3.05 -17.71 12.40
C MET A 244 4.41 -18.31 12.74
N ASN A 245 4.55 -19.61 12.50
CA ASN A 245 5.79 -20.37 12.72
C ASN A 245 6.44 -20.85 11.40
N GLN A 246 6.00 -20.30 10.26
CA GLN A 246 6.52 -20.68 8.95
C GLN A 246 7.96 -20.19 8.79
N THR A 247 8.83 -21.02 8.21
CA THR A 247 10.22 -20.67 7.88
C THR A 247 10.36 -20.25 6.42
N LEU A 248 11.53 -19.72 6.04
CA LEU A 248 11.77 -19.30 4.67
C LEU A 248 11.82 -20.49 3.70
N GLU A 249 12.32 -21.64 4.16
CA GLU A 249 12.35 -22.91 3.42
C GLU A 249 10.93 -23.37 3.04
N ASP A 250 9.96 -23.20 3.93
CA ASP A 250 8.56 -23.58 3.70
C ASP A 250 7.92 -22.81 2.52
N LEU A 251 8.49 -21.67 2.12
CA LEU A 251 7.97 -20.89 0.99
C LEU A 251 8.32 -21.50 -0.38
N ALA A 252 9.24 -22.47 -0.43
CA ALA A 252 9.71 -23.13 -1.66
C ALA A 252 10.08 -22.14 -2.77
N LEU A 253 10.83 -21.09 -2.42
CA LEU A 253 11.25 -20.05 -3.36
C LEU A 253 12.30 -20.58 -4.36
N PRO A 254 12.38 -20.00 -5.57
CA PRO A 254 13.53 -20.22 -6.46
C PRO A 254 14.85 -19.92 -5.72
N PRO A 255 15.94 -20.70 -5.93
CA PRO A 255 17.16 -20.61 -5.12
C PRO A 255 17.71 -19.18 -4.99
N ARG A 256 17.90 -18.47 -6.11
CA ARG A 256 18.41 -17.09 -6.11
C ARG A 256 17.50 -16.11 -5.37
N LEU A 257 16.18 -16.31 -5.43
CA LEU A 257 15.23 -15.48 -4.67
C LEU A 257 15.25 -15.80 -3.18
N HIS A 258 15.43 -17.08 -2.82
CA HIS A 258 15.61 -17.51 -1.44
C HIS A 258 16.83 -16.81 -0.82
N GLU A 259 17.99 -16.97 -1.45
CA GLU A 259 19.27 -16.39 -0.99
C GLU A 259 19.16 -14.88 -0.78
N LEU A 260 18.69 -14.14 -1.80
CA LEU A 260 18.47 -12.69 -1.67
C LEU A 260 17.51 -12.33 -0.53
N THR A 261 16.44 -13.11 -0.33
CA THR A 261 15.47 -12.89 0.75
C THR A 261 16.08 -13.12 2.13
N ALA A 262 16.89 -14.18 2.27
CA ALA A 262 17.59 -14.51 3.51
C ALA A 262 18.63 -13.45 3.86
N GLU A 263 19.52 -13.11 2.93
CA GLU A 263 20.58 -12.11 3.13
C GLU A 263 20.00 -10.72 3.40
N THR A 264 18.95 -10.33 2.67
CA THR A 264 18.24 -9.06 2.96
C THR A 264 17.64 -9.05 4.36
N TRP A 265 17.07 -10.16 4.81
CA TRP A 265 16.57 -10.25 6.17
C TRP A 265 17.70 -10.09 7.19
N GLU A 266 18.83 -10.76 7.01
CA GLU A 266 19.99 -10.64 7.89
C GLU A 266 20.53 -9.20 7.96
N GLU A 267 20.74 -8.54 6.82
CA GLU A 267 21.24 -7.16 6.79
C GLU A 267 20.25 -6.16 7.39
N LEU A 268 18.94 -6.28 7.10
CA LEU A 268 17.92 -5.43 7.71
C LEU A 268 17.87 -5.60 9.24
N ASN A 269 18.12 -6.81 9.75
CA ASN A 269 18.16 -7.02 11.20
C ASN A 269 19.31 -6.25 11.86
N LYS A 270 20.45 -6.07 11.19
CA LYS A 270 21.55 -5.28 11.74
C LYS A 270 21.14 -3.83 11.98
N LEU A 271 20.28 -3.26 11.13
CA LEU A 271 19.76 -1.89 11.31
C LEU A 271 18.90 -1.70 12.57
N ALA A 272 18.36 -2.78 13.13
CA ALA A 272 17.59 -2.76 14.37
C ALA A 272 18.47 -2.89 15.62
N GLU A 273 19.76 -3.21 15.46
CA GLU A 273 20.73 -3.23 16.57
C GLU A 273 21.21 -1.82 16.92
N PRO A 274 21.54 -1.55 18.19
CA PRO A 274 22.22 -0.32 18.59
C PRO A 274 23.46 -0.09 17.72
N ASP A 275 23.54 1.11 17.13
CA ASP A 275 24.64 1.53 16.25
C ASP A 275 24.87 0.65 15.01
N GLY A 276 23.91 -0.21 14.65
CA GLY A 276 23.99 -1.09 13.48
C GLY A 276 23.69 -0.39 12.14
N ASP A 277 23.17 0.85 12.18
CA ASP A 277 22.89 1.68 11.01
C ASP A 277 24.20 2.30 10.44
N THR A 278 25.02 1.45 9.84
CA THR A 278 26.39 1.78 9.39
C THR A 278 26.52 1.84 7.87
N PRO A 279 27.52 2.56 7.33
CA PRO A 279 27.80 2.59 5.90
C PRO A 279 28.07 1.21 5.29
N ALA A 280 28.62 0.27 6.05
CA ALA A 280 28.86 -1.10 5.58
C ALA A 280 27.54 -1.87 5.34
N VAL A 281 26.56 -1.71 6.24
CA VAL A 281 25.23 -2.30 6.06
C VAL A 281 24.48 -1.63 4.90
N HIS A 282 24.66 -0.31 4.72
CA HIS A 282 24.08 0.42 3.58
C HIS A 282 24.59 -0.12 2.24
N GLU A 283 25.90 -0.35 2.15
CA GLU A 283 26.54 -0.91 0.96
C GLU A 283 26.06 -2.33 0.67
N ALA A 284 25.99 -3.19 1.69
CA ALA A 284 25.46 -4.55 1.54
C ALA A 284 24.00 -4.56 1.02
N LEU A 285 23.16 -3.69 1.58
CA LEU A 285 21.76 -3.55 1.13
C LEU A 285 21.64 -2.97 -0.28
N ASP A 286 22.57 -2.10 -0.70
CA ASP A 286 22.61 -1.62 -2.08
C ASP A 286 23.00 -2.72 -3.07
N GLN A 287 23.98 -3.56 -2.73
CA GLN A 287 24.35 -4.74 -3.52
C GLN A 287 23.20 -5.74 -3.62
N LEU A 288 22.47 -5.99 -2.52
CA LEU A 288 21.28 -6.84 -2.52
C LEU A 288 20.16 -6.26 -3.40
N ARG A 289 19.97 -4.94 -3.40
CA ARG A 289 19.02 -4.26 -4.26
C ARG A 289 19.41 -4.38 -5.74
N GLU A 290 20.68 -4.24 -6.07
CA GLU A 290 21.19 -4.49 -7.43
C GLU A 290 21.00 -5.95 -7.85
N GLY A 291 21.35 -6.91 -7.00
CA GLY A 291 21.13 -8.34 -7.25
C GLY A 291 19.65 -8.69 -7.45
N TYR A 292 18.74 -8.03 -6.73
CA TYR A 292 17.29 -8.18 -6.93
C TYR A 292 16.83 -7.58 -8.27
N VAL A 293 17.36 -6.43 -8.68
CA VAL A 293 17.06 -5.83 -9.99
C VAL A 293 17.48 -6.78 -11.11
N GLU A 294 18.69 -7.31 -11.07
CA GLU A 294 19.18 -8.28 -12.06
C GLU A 294 18.30 -9.53 -12.14
N LEU A 295 17.96 -10.11 -10.98
CA LEU A 295 17.05 -11.27 -10.91
C LEU A 295 15.69 -10.94 -11.54
N TYR A 296 15.13 -9.77 -11.24
CA TYR A 296 13.85 -9.34 -11.78
C TYR A 296 13.90 -9.17 -13.30
N GLU A 297 14.94 -8.54 -13.83
CA GLU A 297 15.15 -8.34 -15.26
C GLU A 297 15.31 -9.67 -16.01
N GLU A 298 16.09 -10.60 -15.46
CA GLU A 298 16.25 -11.95 -16.01
C GLU A 298 14.90 -12.68 -16.05
N ALA A 299 14.17 -12.70 -14.93
CA ALA A 299 12.86 -13.34 -14.84
C ALA A 299 11.83 -12.70 -15.81
N ALA A 300 11.85 -11.39 -15.96
CA ALA A 300 10.99 -10.65 -16.88
C ALA A 300 11.34 -10.97 -18.35
N ALA A 301 12.63 -11.03 -18.70
CA ALA A 301 13.10 -11.37 -20.04
C ALA A 301 12.66 -12.79 -20.44
N ILE A 302 12.82 -13.77 -19.54
CA ILE A 302 12.38 -15.16 -19.75
C ILE A 302 10.86 -15.23 -19.89
N SER A 303 10.13 -14.55 -19.00
CA SER A 303 8.66 -14.60 -18.94
C SER A 303 7.98 -13.82 -20.07
N ARG A 304 8.72 -13.02 -20.85
CA ARG A 304 8.18 -12.18 -21.92
C ARG A 304 7.34 -12.96 -22.93
N SER A 305 7.74 -14.18 -23.26
CA SER A 305 7.00 -15.06 -24.17
C SER A 305 5.60 -15.39 -23.63
N SER A 306 5.48 -15.66 -22.33
CA SER A 306 4.21 -15.93 -21.64
C SER A 306 3.31 -14.69 -21.59
N VAL A 307 3.89 -13.51 -21.34
CA VAL A 307 3.16 -12.23 -21.34
C VAL A 307 2.58 -11.94 -22.73
N VAL A 308 3.40 -12.02 -23.79
CA VAL A 308 2.94 -11.81 -25.18
C VAL A 308 1.82 -12.80 -25.55
N ALA A 309 1.95 -14.07 -25.16
CA ALA A 309 0.90 -15.06 -25.39
C ALA A 309 -0.41 -14.72 -24.66
N ALA A 310 -0.32 -14.21 -23.43
CA ALA A 310 -1.49 -13.78 -22.66
C ALA A 310 -2.17 -12.55 -23.29
N GLU A 311 -1.41 -11.52 -23.67
CA GLU A 311 -1.92 -10.33 -24.36
C GLU A 311 -2.64 -10.68 -25.67
N GLN A 312 -2.08 -11.60 -26.45
CA GLN A 312 -2.73 -12.08 -27.68
C GLN A 312 -4.07 -12.77 -27.40
N ARG A 313 -4.17 -13.57 -26.32
CA ARG A 313 -5.43 -14.21 -25.91
C ARG A 313 -6.48 -13.17 -25.53
N VAL A 314 -6.11 -12.18 -24.71
CA VAL A 314 -7.01 -11.07 -24.33
C VAL A 314 -7.46 -10.28 -25.56
N ARG A 315 -6.53 -9.95 -26.47
CA ARG A 315 -6.86 -9.23 -27.72
C ARG A 315 -7.81 -10.03 -28.61
N LYS A 316 -7.67 -11.36 -28.68
CA LYS A 316 -8.60 -12.24 -29.41
C LYS A 316 -9.99 -12.26 -28.75
N GLN A 317 -10.07 -12.33 -27.42
CA GLN A 317 -11.34 -12.29 -26.69
C GLN A 317 -12.08 -10.97 -26.89
N LEU A 318 -11.37 -9.84 -26.81
CA LEU A 318 -11.95 -8.51 -27.05
C LEU A 318 -12.45 -8.35 -28.50
N LYS A 319 -11.74 -8.93 -29.49
CA LYS A 319 -12.20 -8.95 -30.88
C LYS A 319 -13.35 -9.93 -31.13
N GLY A 320 -13.38 -11.07 -30.44
CA GLY A 320 -14.43 -12.08 -30.55
C GLY A 320 -15.74 -11.71 -29.86
N GLY A 321 -15.71 -10.83 -28.85
CA GLY A 321 -16.90 -10.30 -28.17
C GLY A 321 -17.70 -9.25 -28.96
N GLY A 322 -17.20 -8.82 -30.13
CA GLY A 322 -17.89 -7.89 -31.04
C GLY A 322 -18.86 -8.55 -32.04
N GLY A 323 -19.17 -9.84 -31.87
CA GLY A 323 -20.00 -10.62 -32.81
C GLY A 323 -21.52 -10.47 -32.59
N SER A 324 -22.17 -9.77 -33.52
CA SER A 324 -23.62 -9.66 -33.79
C SER A 324 -24.51 -8.98 -32.73
N ARG A 325 -24.63 -7.65 -32.82
CA ARG A 325 -25.97 -7.06 -32.66
C ARG A 325 -26.80 -7.58 -33.85
N PRO A 326 -27.99 -8.17 -33.66
CA PRO A 326 -28.86 -8.47 -34.78
C PRO A 326 -29.10 -7.16 -35.52
N ALA A 327 -28.97 -7.18 -36.85
CA ALA A 327 -29.48 -6.08 -37.66
C ALA A 327 -30.93 -5.81 -37.22
N PRO A 328 -31.36 -4.55 -37.03
CA PRO A 328 -32.76 -4.30 -36.77
C PRO A 328 -33.54 -4.93 -37.92
N ALA A 329 -34.44 -5.86 -37.57
CA ALA A 329 -35.28 -6.53 -38.55
C ALA A 329 -35.93 -5.47 -39.44
N ALA A 330 -35.86 -5.67 -40.76
CA ALA A 330 -36.53 -4.80 -41.71
C ALA A 330 -38.00 -4.61 -41.27
N PRO A 331 -38.57 -3.40 -41.37
CA PRO A 331 -39.94 -3.16 -40.92
C PRO A 331 -40.87 -4.12 -41.67
N ALA A 332 -41.58 -4.95 -40.92
CA ALA A 332 -42.54 -5.88 -41.47
C ALA A 332 -43.60 -5.10 -42.28
N ASP A 333 -43.87 -5.59 -43.49
CA ASP A 333 -44.89 -5.07 -44.40
C ASP A 333 -46.25 -5.01 -43.64
N PRO A 334 -46.95 -3.86 -43.61
CA PRO A 334 -48.23 -3.72 -42.90
C PRO A 334 -49.29 -4.76 -43.30
N ALA A 335 -49.12 -5.41 -44.45
CA ALA A 335 -49.98 -6.47 -44.94
C ALA A 335 -49.96 -7.76 -44.08
N ASP A 336 -48.91 -7.99 -43.27
CA ASP A 336 -48.77 -9.21 -42.44
C ASP A 336 -49.33 -9.06 -41.01
N ARG A 337 -49.90 -7.90 -40.67
CA ARG A 337 -50.61 -7.66 -39.40
C ARG A 337 -52.12 -7.91 -39.45
N ILE A 338 -52.65 -8.43 -40.57
CA ILE A 338 -54.08 -8.67 -40.71
C ILE A 338 -54.40 -10.16 -40.52
N PRO A 339 -55.16 -10.54 -39.47
CA PRO A 339 -55.53 -11.94 -39.20
C PRO A 339 -56.24 -12.59 -40.39
N HIS A 340 -55.96 -13.88 -40.63
CA HIS A 340 -56.42 -14.62 -41.81
C HIS A 340 -57.96 -14.63 -41.97
N GLY A 341 -58.70 -14.55 -40.86
CA GLY A 341 -60.17 -14.44 -40.85
C GLY A 341 -60.70 -13.13 -41.44
N VAL A 342 -59.97 -12.02 -41.26
CA VAL A 342 -60.34 -10.70 -41.82
C VAL A 342 -60.02 -10.63 -43.31
N ARG A 343 -58.95 -11.30 -43.79
CA ARG A 343 -58.65 -11.46 -45.23
C ARG A 343 -59.74 -12.23 -45.99
N ALA A 344 -60.39 -13.20 -45.33
CA ALA A 344 -61.40 -14.05 -45.94
C ALA A 344 -62.76 -13.35 -46.12
N ALA A 345 -63.08 -12.38 -45.26
CA ALA A 345 -64.35 -11.66 -45.26
C ALA A 345 -64.45 -10.53 -46.32
N ILE A 346 -63.35 -10.18 -47.00
CA ILE A 346 -63.35 -9.11 -48.02
C ILE A 346 -63.88 -9.65 -49.35
N PRO A 347 -64.98 -9.14 -49.92
CA PRO A 347 -65.53 -9.58 -51.19
C PRO A 347 -64.50 -9.49 -52.35
N ALA A 348 -64.51 -10.47 -53.25
CA ALA A 348 -63.56 -10.58 -54.37
C ALA A 348 -63.38 -9.32 -55.26
N PRO A 349 -64.38 -8.44 -55.48
CA PRO A 349 -64.19 -7.22 -56.27
C PRO A 349 -63.28 -6.20 -55.58
N VAL A 350 -63.33 -6.12 -54.24
CA VAL A 350 -62.57 -5.15 -53.43
C VAL A 350 -61.09 -5.55 -53.34
N ARG A 351 -60.79 -6.87 -53.33
CA ARG A 351 -59.40 -7.40 -53.38
C ARG A 351 -58.68 -7.06 -54.68
N ARG A 352 -59.38 -6.95 -55.82
CA ARG A 352 -58.76 -6.56 -57.11
C ARG A 352 -58.44 -5.06 -57.17
N GLY A 353 -59.26 -4.22 -56.55
CA GLY A 353 -59.00 -2.77 -56.46
C GLY A 353 -57.76 -2.43 -55.63
N LEU A 354 -57.60 -3.06 -54.46
CA LEU A 354 -56.47 -2.85 -53.55
C LEU A 354 -55.12 -3.31 -54.13
N ARG A 355 -55.09 -4.43 -54.87
CA ARG A 355 -53.85 -4.88 -55.54
C ARG A 355 -53.42 -4.00 -56.71
N LYS A 356 -54.38 -3.38 -57.40
CA LYS A 356 -54.11 -2.45 -58.51
C LYS A 356 -53.60 -1.09 -58.01
N ALA A 357 -54.03 -0.66 -56.81
CA ALA A 357 -53.52 0.54 -56.15
C ALA A 357 -52.13 0.37 -55.51
N MET A 358 -51.75 -0.86 -55.13
CA MET A 358 -50.43 -1.19 -54.56
C MET A 358 -49.41 -1.68 -55.62
N GLY A 359 -49.63 -1.39 -56.90
CA GLY A 359 -48.60 -1.52 -57.94
C GLY A 359 -48.11 -2.94 -58.29
N ARG A 360 -48.86 -3.99 -57.93
CA ARG A 360 -48.48 -5.39 -58.22
C ARG A 360 -49.33 -5.99 -59.35
N SER A 361 -48.91 -5.81 -60.60
CA SER A 361 -49.23 -6.78 -61.66
C SER A 361 -48.25 -7.95 -61.58
N ARG A 362 -48.73 -9.14 -61.93
CA ARG A 362 -47.95 -10.40 -61.94
C ARG A 362 -46.63 -10.28 -62.66
#